data_AF-W4L852-F1
#
_entry.id   AF-W4L852-F1
#
_cell.length_a   1.000
_cell.length_b   1.000
_cell.length_c   1.000
_cell.angle_alpha   90.00
_cell.angle_beta   90.00
_cell.angle_gamma   90.00
#
_symmetry.space_group_name_H-M   'P 1'
#
loop_
_entity.id
_entity.type
_entity.pdbx_description
1 polymer ?
#
loop_
_entity_poly.entity_id
_entity_poly.type
_entity_poly.pdbx_seq_one_letter_code
_entity_poly.pdbx_strand_id
1 'polypeptide(L)'
;MFRGKTMDEIDQIKKWLDDNERSIAWLARRVDWNRSLLSGVLNRKRPLSRKLARALSEVLGFTVEGVDHGNTKIDDENELEAAAAQLVGA
;
A
#
# COMPACT_ATOMS: atom_id res chain seq x y z
N MET A 1 5.97 33.37 6.13
CA MET A 1 5.26 32.37 6.96
C MET A 1 5.23 31.07 6.19
N PHE A 2 6.12 30.12 6.51
CA PHE A 2 6.18 28.83 5.84
C PHE A 2 4.92 28.05 6.21
N ARG A 3 3.98 27.96 5.28
CA ARG A 3 2.89 26.99 5.33
C ARG A 3 3.56 25.64 5.14
N GLY A 4 4.08 25.07 6.22
CA GLY A 4 4.65 23.73 6.25
C GLY A 4 3.59 22.81 5.70
N LYS A 5 3.75 22.42 4.42
CA LYS A 5 2.93 21.38 3.82
C LYS A 5 3.27 20.14 4.64
N THR A 6 2.40 19.78 5.57
CA THR A 6 2.36 18.42 6.11
C THR A 6 2.35 17.52 4.88
N MET A 7 3.47 16.85 4.63
CA MET A 7 3.59 15.97 3.49
C MET A 7 2.61 14.84 3.74
N ASP A 8 1.60 14.75 2.89
CA ASP A 8 0.56 13.73 2.97
C ASP A 8 1.24 12.36 3.02
N GLU A 9 0.79 11.47 3.88
CA GLU A 9 1.46 10.20 4.16
C GLU A 9 1.56 9.34 2.89
N ILE A 10 0.58 9.47 1.98
CA ILE A 10 0.62 8.84 0.66
C ILE A 10 1.76 9.40 -0.21
N ASP A 11 1.98 10.72 -0.16
CA ASP A 11 3.11 11.34 -0.86
C ASP A 11 4.45 10.90 -0.23
N GLN A 12 4.51 10.70 1.09
CA GLN A 12 5.69 10.13 1.75
C GLN A 12 5.96 8.69 1.31
N ILE A 13 4.92 7.84 1.25
CA ILE A 13 5.05 6.45 0.78
C ILE A 13 5.52 6.41 -0.68
N LYS A 14 4.93 7.25 -1.55
CA LYS A 14 5.36 7.34 -2.96
C LYS A 14 6.81 7.80 -3.10
N LYS A 15 7.19 8.83 -2.34
CA LYS A 15 8.56 9.33 -2.34
C LYS A 15 9.54 8.27 -1.85
N TRP A 16 9.20 7.53 -0.80
CA TRP A 16 10.03 6.44 -0.30
C TRP A 16 10.20 5.33 -1.35
N LEU A 17 9.12 4.98 -2.06
CA LEU A 17 9.18 3.99 -3.15
C LEU A 17 10.11 4.44 -4.27
N ASP A 18 10.01 5.71 -4.68
CA ASP A 18 10.87 6.32 -5.70
C ASP A 18 12.34 6.34 -5.27
N ASP A 19 12.62 6.79 -4.05
CA ASP A 19 13.96 6.89 -3.46
C ASP A 19 14.65 5.52 -3.31
N ASN A 20 13.88 4.45 -3.09
CA ASN A 20 14.37 3.08 -2.95
C ASN A 20 14.27 2.27 -4.26
N GLU A 21 13.90 2.90 -5.37
CA GLU A 21 13.67 2.26 -6.67
C GLU A 21 12.72 1.04 -6.58
N ARG A 22 11.72 1.14 -5.69
CA ARG A 22 10.73 0.08 -5.43
C ARG A 22 9.42 0.37 -6.16
N SER A 23 8.81 -0.69 -6.65
CA SER A 23 7.48 -0.61 -7.27
C SER A 23 6.35 -0.81 -6.25
N ILE A 24 5.16 -0.31 -6.59
CA ILE A 24 3.93 -0.60 -5.84
C ILE A 24 3.68 -2.11 -5.74
N ALA A 25 4.08 -2.88 -6.76
CA ALA A 25 3.96 -4.34 -6.75
C ALA A 25 4.90 -4.99 -5.72
N TRP A 26 6.11 -4.45 -5.54
CA TRP A 26 7.02 -4.90 -4.48
C TRP A 26 6.42 -4.63 -3.10
N LEU A 27 5.88 -3.43 -2.88
CA LEU A 27 5.27 -3.05 -1.60
C LEU A 27 4.05 -3.92 -1.29
N ALA A 28 3.18 -4.12 -2.29
CA ALA A 28 2.01 -4.99 -2.21
C ALA A 28 2.38 -6.42 -1.78
N ARG A 29 3.44 -7.01 -2.36
CA ARG A 29 3.94 -8.33 -1.93
C ARG A 29 4.51 -8.31 -0.51
N ARG A 30 5.16 -7.22 -0.11
CA ARG A 30 5.80 -7.12 1.21
C ARG A 30 4.80 -6.96 2.35
N VAL A 31 3.69 -6.28 2.09
CA VAL A 31 2.59 -6.11 3.06
C VAL A 31 1.47 -7.15 2.90
N ASP A 32 1.66 -8.17 2.06
CA ASP A 32 0.67 -9.19 1.74
C ASP A 32 -0.71 -8.60 1.37
N TRP A 33 -0.71 -7.66 0.43
CA TRP A 33 -1.90 -6.90 0.05
C TRP A 33 -2.10 -6.84 -1.45
N ASN A 34 -3.35 -6.75 -1.89
CA ASN A 34 -3.68 -6.66 -3.31
C ASN A 34 -3.12 -5.35 -3.92
N ARG A 35 -2.38 -5.47 -5.04
CA ARG A 35 -1.77 -4.34 -5.76
C ARG A 35 -2.80 -3.30 -6.22
N SER A 36 -3.99 -3.72 -6.64
CA SER A 36 -5.07 -2.83 -7.09
C SER A 36 -5.65 -2.04 -5.91
N LEU A 37 -5.78 -2.67 -4.74
CA LEU A 37 -6.17 -1.97 -3.51
C LEU A 37 -5.11 -0.96 -3.10
N LEU A 38 -3.83 -1.35 -3.10
CA LEU A 38 -2.72 -0.47 -2.75
C LEU A 38 -2.63 0.72 -3.72
N SER A 39 -2.78 0.48 -5.02
CA SER A 39 -2.86 1.52 -6.04
C SER A 39 -4.06 2.45 -5.82
N GLY A 40 -5.22 1.92 -5.44
CA GLY A 40 -6.40 2.72 -5.08
C GLY A 40 -6.14 3.65 -3.91
N VAL A 41 -5.44 3.17 -2.88
CA VAL A 41 -5.04 3.97 -1.71
C VAL A 41 -4.02 5.03 -2.10
N LEU A 42 -2.95 4.65 -2.81
CA LEU A 42 -1.92 5.59 -3.26
C LEU A 42 -2.45 6.64 -4.24
N ASN A 43 -3.52 6.35 -4.97
CA ASN A 43 -4.19 7.32 -5.84
C ASN A 43 -5.31 8.10 -5.14
N ARG A 44 -5.43 8.01 -3.81
CA ARG A 44 -6.50 8.65 -3.01
C ARG A 44 -7.92 8.29 -3.45
N LYS A 45 -8.08 7.19 -4.21
CA LYS A 45 -9.39 6.65 -4.64
C LYS A 45 -10.03 5.81 -3.54
N ARG A 46 -9.23 5.34 -2.57
CA ARG A 46 -9.67 4.56 -1.41
C ARG A 46 -8.99 5.08 -0.13
N PRO A 47 -9.67 5.03 1.02
CA PRO A 47 -9.06 5.39 2.29
C PRO A 47 -7.99 4.38 2.70
N LEU A 48 -6.97 4.87 3.40
CA LEU A 48 -5.93 4.04 3.99
C LEU A 48 -6.46 3.39 5.27
N SER A 49 -6.66 2.07 5.26
CA SER A 49 -7.08 1.32 6.44
C SER A 49 -5.97 1.26 7.49
N ARG A 50 -6.34 1.28 8.78
CA ARG A 50 -5.42 1.09 9.91
C ARG A 50 -4.60 -0.21 9.83
N LYS A 51 -5.19 -1.32 9.36
CA LYS A 51 -4.46 -2.60 9.20
C LYS A 51 -3.35 -2.47 8.15
N LEU A 52 -3.66 -1.82 7.02
CA LEU A 52 -2.69 -1.56 5.96
C LEU A 52 -1.63 -0.54 6.41
N ALA A 53 -2.03 0.52 7.10
CA ALA A 53 -1.11 1.54 7.61
C ALA A 53 -0.09 0.95 8.60
N ARG A 54 -0.51 0.01 9.45
CA ARG A 54 0.39 -0.74 10.33
C ARG A 54 1.40 -1.57 9.53
N ALA A 55 0.95 -2.35 8.56
CA ALA A 55 1.83 -3.15 7.71
C ALA A 55 2.82 -2.28 6.92
N LEU A 56 2.35 -1.14 6.39
CA LEU A 56 3.22 -0.16 5.74
C LEU A 56 4.24 0.43 6.71
N SER A 57 3.85 0.74 7.95
CA SER A 57 4.77 1.29 8.95
C SER A 57 5.90 0.32 9.27
N GLU A 58 5.60 -0.98 9.36
CA GLU A 58 6.59 -2.03 9.61
C GLU A 58 7.58 -2.18 8.45
N VAL A 59 7.13 -2.00 7.21
CA VAL A 59 7.98 -2.13 6.00
C VAL A 59 8.80 -0.87 5.75
N LEU A 60 8.19 0.30 5.93
CA LEU A 60 8.77 1.59 5.57
C LEU A 60 9.63 2.17 6.70
N GLY A 61 9.45 1.70 7.94
CA GLY A 61 10.21 2.16 9.10
C GLY A 61 9.77 3.52 9.65
N PHE A 62 8.63 4.06 9.22
CA PHE A 62 8.01 5.27 9.76
C PHE A 62 6.53 5.07 10.03
N THR A 63 5.98 5.81 10.98
CA THR A 63 4.57 5.71 11.36
C THR A 63 3.67 6.25 10.27
N VAL A 64 2.72 5.42 9.83
CA VAL A 64 1.63 5.78 8.94
C VAL A 64 0.32 5.70 9.73
N GLU A 65 -0.34 6.83 9.91
CA GLU A 65 -1.63 6.96 10.59
C GLU A 65 -2.77 6.62 9.61
N GLY A 66 -3.19 5.36 9.63
CA GLY A 66 -4.38 4.93 8.88
C GLY A 66 -5.66 5.52 9.48
N VAL A 67 -6.67 5.68 8.64
CA VAL A 67 -8.00 6.10 9.07
C VAL A 67 -8.73 4.89 9.66
N ASP A 68 -9.25 5.03 10.88
CA ASP A 68 -10.09 3.99 11.51
C ASP A 68 -11.47 4.02 10.86
N HIS A 69 -11.62 3.33 9.73
CA HIS A 69 -12.94 2.95 9.26
C HIS A 69 -13.33 1.68 10.01
N GLY A 70 -14.05 1.85 11.12
CA GLY A 70 -14.77 0.76 11.75
C GLY A 70 -15.53 -0.03 10.69
N ASN A 71 -15.16 -1.31 10.55
CA ASN A 71 -15.99 -2.33 9.94
C ASN A 71 -16.19 -2.31 8.40
N THR A 72 -15.14 -2.08 7.60
CA THR A 72 -15.15 -2.62 6.23
C THR A 72 -14.56 -4.02 6.28
N LYS A 73 -15.41 -5.05 6.29
CA LYS A 73 -15.05 -6.40 5.87
C LYS A 73 -14.37 -6.28 4.51
N ILE A 74 -13.04 -6.31 4.49
CA ILE A 74 -12.30 -6.59 3.28
C ILE A 74 -12.48 -8.10 3.15
N ASP A 75 -13.51 -8.51 2.42
CA ASP A 75 -13.67 -9.90 1.99
C ASP A 75 -12.35 -10.31 1.34
N ASP A 76 -11.59 -11.13 2.08
CA ASP A 76 -10.33 -11.77 1.70
C ASP A 76 -10.57 -12.87 0.63
N GLU A 77 -11.54 -12.67 -0.27
CA GLU A 77 -11.90 -13.61 -1.33
C GLU A 77 -11.76 -12.95 -2.71
N ASN A 78 -10.54 -12.61 -3.14
CA ASN A 78 -10.19 -12.78 -4.57
C ASN A 78 -8.71 -12.56 -4.91
N GLU A 79 -8.22 -13.46 -5.77
CA GLU A 79 -6.99 -13.37 -6.59
C GLU A 79 -5.65 -13.80 -5.99
N LEU A 80 -5.63 -14.96 -5.31
CA LEU A 80 -4.39 -15.71 -5.06
C LEU A 80 -3.93 -16.59 -6.25
N GLU A 81 -4.57 -16.59 -7.43
CA GLU A 81 -4.29 -17.63 -8.45
C GLU A 81 -3.79 -17.22 -9.85
N ALA A 82 -3.82 -15.95 -10.29
CA ALA A 82 -3.72 -15.71 -11.75
C ALA A 82 -2.32 -15.41 -12.36
N ALA A 83 -1.23 -15.25 -11.60
CA ALA A 83 0.01 -14.68 -12.17
C ALA A 83 1.29 -15.53 -12.06
N ALA A 84 1.29 -16.65 -11.33
CA ALA A 84 2.52 -17.45 -11.13
C ALA A 84 2.67 -18.66 -12.07
N ALA A 85 1.66 -19.01 -12.87
CA ALA A 85 1.63 -20.27 -13.62
C ALA A 85 2.16 -20.22 -15.07
N GLN A 86 2.57 -19.06 -15.61
CA GLN A 86 2.99 -18.96 -17.03
C GLN A 86 4.51 -18.98 -17.28
N LEU A 87 5.34 -19.20 -16.26
CA LEU A 87 6.81 -19.19 -16.43
C LEU A 87 7.48 -20.55 -16.23
N VAL A 88 6.70 -21.63 -16.10
CA VAL A 88 7.20 -23.02 -16.10
C VAL A 88 6.48 -23.78 -17.21
N GLY A 89 6.88 -23.50 -18.44
CA GLY A 89 6.40 -24.16 -19.66
C GLY A 89 7.46 -24.00 -20.72
N ALA A 90 8.56 -24.74 -20.53
CA ALA A 90 9.56 -25.00 -21.55
C ALA A 90 8.95 -25.79 -22.72
#